data_AF-A0A378IEP2-F1
#
_entry.id   AF-A0A378IEP2-F1
#
_cell.length_a   1.000
_cell.length_b   1.000
_cell.length_c   1.000
_cell.angle_alpha   90.00
_cell.angle_beta   90.00
_cell.angle_gamma   90.00
#
_symmetry.space_group_name_H-M   'P 1'
#
loop_
_entity.id
_entity.type
_entity.pdbx_description
1 polymer ?
#
loop_
_entity_poly.entity_id
_entity_poly.type
_entity_poly.pdbx_seq_one_letter_code
_entity_poly.pdbx_strand_id
1 'polypeptide(L)'
;MSTIALLDVDSTLLFNGSDLNYALLDSLLKNGIKDVYLFTNMGLEDIRNYNQDYAPLSRHVIIQTMQQMGFNVHGVITPADAGNYDNQRQLRPVGTIFNQLYTPLMEQVIKSGEPLDLQNFASNKELICNYYVNELAMKTAECIIDARLNNPAGEKVNINLPQLTLVDVLASPPKRIPVNKEQLMEELNKGTIPRNPYLIDFSEGNQKVEVMGADFPPDTANKALMMEAFLQQFASKYPNLSIAYFDDDERQLQACQLAVVHYNSTHITPVHLTTHQVSKDYNIANNSVNSYTDVIKNSQLIDKTLNQAIKDVAHHYSAALYDQMGAAKFIQRHFKDMNYQQYIELAKVAMKGNTIMFNPGGANSALHCLRVAMLLTKNDSQENEVINVCRQLMEKYNYDELKTQNVDKNLMEVYSAFMRAAVEVNPKQNKEIVRQFDALKNNIGKTNLTSHFREKFGFFLHRDTSNELSQQEIYENKNQIKK
;
A
#
# COMPACT_ATOMS: atom_id res chain seq x y z
N MET A 1 -3.07 -8.11 -8.72
CA MET A 1 -3.19 -6.76 -8.14
C MET A 1 -4.35 -6.79 -7.16
N SER A 2 -4.12 -6.47 -5.89
CA SER A 2 -5.21 -6.32 -4.93
C SER A 2 -5.61 -4.85 -4.90
N THR A 3 -6.84 -4.56 -5.30
CA THR A 3 -7.38 -3.20 -5.22
C THR A 3 -8.27 -3.09 -3.99
N ILE A 4 -7.94 -2.16 -3.11
CA ILE A 4 -8.71 -1.86 -1.89
C ILE A 4 -9.33 -0.48 -2.06
N ALA A 5 -10.58 -0.30 -1.61
CA ALA A 5 -11.16 1.02 -1.48
C ALA A 5 -10.96 1.56 -0.06
N LEU A 6 -10.51 2.81 0.03
CA LEU A 6 -10.59 3.60 1.24
C LEU A 6 -11.73 4.60 1.07
N LEU A 7 -12.70 4.58 1.99
CA LEU A 7 -13.87 5.43 1.91
C LEU A 7 -13.92 6.34 3.12
N ASP A 8 -13.83 7.64 2.91
CA ASP A 8 -14.31 8.57 3.92
C ASP A 8 -15.82 8.38 4.18
N VAL A 9 -16.26 8.76 5.37
CA VAL A 9 -17.66 8.55 5.79
C VAL A 9 -18.46 9.83 5.60
N ASP A 10 -18.14 10.89 6.33
CA ASP A 10 -18.96 12.10 6.40
C ASP A 10 -18.92 12.88 5.08
N SER A 11 -20.08 13.14 4.47
CA SER A 11 -20.19 13.83 3.17
C SER A 11 -19.50 13.12 1.99
N THR A 12 -19.11 11.86 2.16
CA THR A 12 -18.52 11.01 1.11
C THR A 12 -19.34 9.75 0.89
N LEU A 13 -19.54 8.98 1.96
CA LEU A 13 -20.35 7.76 1.97
C LEU A 13 -21.74 8.02 2.58
N LEU A 14 -21.80 8.83 3.64
CA LEU A 14 -23.01 9.19 4.37
C LEU A 14 -23.31 10.69 4.22
N PHE A 15 -24.54 11.01 3.80
CA PHE A 15 -25.04 12.36 3.63
C PHE A 15 -26.30 12.56 4.48
N ASN A 16 -26.58 13.81 4.86
CA ASN A 16 -27.82 14.20 5.56
C ASN A 16 -28.17 13.32 6.78
N GLY A 17 -27.17 12.71 7.42
CA GLY A 17 -27.35 11.75 8.51
C GLY A 17 -27.80 10.35 8.09
N SER A 18 -28.54 10.15 7.00
CA SER A 18 -29.10 8.83 6.63
C SER A 18 -28.88 8.36 5.20
N ASP A 19 -28.47 9.26 4.31
CA ASP A 19 -28.44 9.00 2.89
C ASP A 19 -27.09 8.40 2.47
N LEU A 20 -27.07 7.10 2.19
CA LEU A 20 -25.88 6.43 1.67
C LEU A 20 -25.66 6.73 0.18
N ASN A 21 -24.40 6.90 -0.20
CA ASN A 21 -23.97 7.06 -1.58
C ASN A 21 -23.98 5.73 -2.34
N TYR A 22 -25.17 5.28 -2.73
CA TYR A 22 -25.34 4.03 -3.46
C TYR A 22 -24.67 4.05 -4.83
N ALA A 23 -24.56 5.19 -5.50
CA ALA A 23 -23.82 5.27 -6.76
C ALA A 23 -22.34 4.88 -6.61
N LEU A 24 -21.69 5.32 -5.53
CA LEU A 24 -20.31 4.93 -5.21
C LEU A 24 -20.23 3.43 -4.90
N LEU A 25 -21.09 2.95 -3.99
CA LEU A 25 -21.11 1.55 -3.57
C LEU A 25 -21.39 0.59 -4.74
N ASP A 26 -22.41 0.88 -5.56
CA ASP A 26 -22.73 0.09 -6.74
C ASP A 26 -21.59 0.10 -7.75
N SER A 27 -20.92 1.24 -7.93
CA SER A 27 -19.78 1.34 -8.85
C SER A 27 -18.63 0.46 -8.41
N LEU A 28 -18.33 0.40 -7.10
CA LEU A 28 -17.29 -0.48 -6.55
C LEU A 28 -17.64 -1.95 -6.79
N LEU A 29 -18.85 -2.38 -6.43
CA LEU A 29 -19.30 -3.77 -6.60
C LEU A 29 -19.34 -4.19 -8.07
N LYS A 30 -19.87 -3.35 -8.97
CA LYS A 30 -19.94 -3.62 -10.41
C LYS A 30 -18.55 -3.80 -11.04
N ASN A 31 -17.53 -3.16 -10.49
CA ASN A 31 -16.15 -3.29 -10.93
C ASN A 31 -15.32 -4.27 -10.07
N GLY A 32 -15.97 -5.04 -9.19
CA GLY A 32 -15.33 -6.12 -8.44
C GLY A 32 -14.48 -5.68 -7.25
N ILE A 33 -14.53 -4.41 -6.83
CA ILE A 33 -13.88 -3.96 -5.59
C ILE A 33 -14.83 -4.25 -4.43
N LYS A 34 -14.49 -5.27 -3.63
CA LYS A 34 -15.26 -5.67 -2.44
C LYS A 34 -14.53 -5.38 -1.14
N ASP A 35 -13.20 -5.28 -1.18
CA ASP A 35 -12.37 -5.06 0.00
C ASP A 35 -12.30 -3.56 0.32
N VAL A 36 -12.86 -3.19 1.47
CA VAL A 36 -13.05 -1.79 1.87
C VAL A 36 -12.52 -1.57 3.29
N TYR A 37 -11.89 -0.41 3.51
CA TYR A 37 -11.75 0.19 4.83
C TYR A 37 -12.52 1.50 4.88
N LEU A 38 -13.21 1.75 5.98
CA LEU A 38 -13.70 3.10 6.27
C LEU A 38 -12.51 3.93 6.80
N PHE A 39 -12.33 5.12 6.27
CA PHE A 39 -11.14 5.95 6.47
C PHE A 39 -11.57 7.37 6.84
N THR A 40 -11.90 7.57 8.12
CA THR A 40 -12.77 8.66 8.60
C THR A 40 -12.20 9.36 9.83
N ASN A 41 -12.57 10.63 10.03
CA ASN A 41 -12.25 11.40 11.23
C ASN A 41 -13.25 11.22 12.39
N MET A 42 -14.24 10.33 12.27
CA MET A 42 -15.25 10.11 13.31
C MET A 42 -14.65 9.57 14.62
N GLY A 43 -14.99 10.22 15.75
CA GLY A 43 -14.58 9.88 17.12
C GLY A 43 -15.42 8.76 17.74
N LEU A 44 -16.08 8.97 18.88
CA LEU A 44 -17.08 8.04 19.46
C LEU A 44 -18.52 8.60 19.40
N GLU A 45 -18.69 9.74 18.76
CA GLU A 45 -19.89 10.57 18.81
C GLU A 45 -21.12 9.92 18.18
N ASP A 46 -20.94 8.93 17.31
CA ASP A 46 -22.04 8.20 16.69
C ASP A 46 -22.61 7.11 17.61
N ILE A 47 -21.91 6.73 18.70
CA ILE A 47 -22.40 5.77 19.69
C ILE A 47 -23.60 6.33 20.46
N ARG A 48 -23.51 7.59 20.90
CA ARG A 48 -24.58 8.30 21.64
C ARG A 48 -25.87 8.47 20.83
N ASN A 49 -25.76 8.43 19.51
CA ASN A 49 -26.84 8.62 18.56
C ASN A 49 -27.51 7.30 18.14
N TYR A 50 -26.99 6.15 18.58
CA TYR A 50 -27.52 4.86 18.19
C TYR A 50 -28.98 4.70 18.63
N ASN A 51 -29.83 4.25 17.71
CA ASN A 51 -31.27 4.02 17.92
C ASN A 51 -32.08 5.26 18.33
N GLN A 52 -31.56 6.46 18.08
CA GLN A 52 -32.32 7.71 18.24
C GLN A 52 -33.02 8.08 16.93
N ASP A 53 -34.29 8.47 17.02
CA ASP A 53 -35.04 8.96 15.88
C ASP A 53 -34.34 10.19 15.27
N TYR A 54 -34.26 10.22 13.94
CA TYR A 54 -33.64 11.31 13.15
C TYR A 54 -32.14 11.52 13.38
N ALA A 55 -31.46 10.63 14.12
CA ALA A 55 -30.04 10.73 14.33
C ALA A 55 -29.25 10.14 13.15
N PRO A 56 -28.02 10.63 12.90
CA PRO A 56 -27.16 10.06 11.85
C PRO A 56 -26.91 8.56 12.05
N LEU A 57 -26.82 7.83 10.94
CA LEU A 57 -26.45 6.41 10.93
C LEU A 57 -25.08 6.23 11.60
N SER A 58 -25.02 5.33 12.56
CA SER A 58 -23.75 4.96 13.18
C SER A 58 -22.89 4.15 12.21
N ARG A 59 -21.57 4.19 12.40
CA ARG A 59 -20.64 3.36 11.60
C ARG A 59 -21.01 1.88 11.67
N HIS A 60 -21.51 1.40 12.81
CA HIS A 60 -22.02 0.03 12.92
C HIS A 60 -23.11 -0.29 11.89
N VAL A 61 -24.11 0.58 11.73
CA VAL A 61 -25.21 0.37 10.78
C VAL A 61 -24.72 0.49 9.34
N ILE A 62 -23.81 1.43 9.06
CA ILE A 62 -23.17 1.57 7.74
C ILE A 62 -22.44 0.28 7.36
N ILE A 63 -21.59 -0.24 8.26
CA ILE A 63 -20.82 -1.47 8.05
C ILE A 63 -21.75 -2.66 7.80
N GLN A 64 -22.80 -2.83 8.61
CA GLN A 64 -23.79 -3.90 8.40
C GLN A 64 -24.47 -3.79 7.03
N THR A 65 -24.88 -2.58 6.64
CA THR A 65 -25.51 -2.34 5.35
C THR A 65 -24.56 -2.69 4.19
N MET A 66 -23.29 -2.25 4.27
CA MET A 66 -22.28 -2.58 3.26
C MET A 66 -22.00 -4.10 3.19
N GLN A 67 -21.91 -4.77 4.33
CA GLN A 67 -21.71 -6.23 4.37
C GLN A 67 -22.89 -6.97 3.75
N GLN A 68 -24.13 -6.53 3.98
CA GLN A 68 -25.33 -7.07 3.33
C GLN A 68 -25.32 -6.86 1.82
N MET A 69 -24.74 -5.76 1.33
CA MET A 69 -24.53 -5.51 -0.11
C MET A 69 -23.41 -6.38 -0.72
N GLY A 70 -22.62 -7.09 0.10
CA GLY A 70 -21.56 -8.00 -0.34
C GLY A 70 -20.14 -7.43 -0.28
N PHE A 71 -19.93 -6.35 0.47
CA PHE A 71 -18.59 -5.83 0.77
C PHE A 71 -17.90 -6.62 1.89
N ASN A 72 -16.58 -6.74 1.79
CA ASN A 72 -15.68 -7.12 2.86
C ASN A 72 -15.18 -5.84 3.53
N VAL A 73 -15.89 -5.37 4.56
CA VAL A 73 -15.43 -4.22 5.34
C VAL A 73 -14.42 -4.70 6.38
N HIS A 74 -13.14 -4.43 6.14
CA HIS A 74 -12.01 -4.94 6.93
C HIS A 74 -11.83 -4.21 8.26
N GLY A 75 -12.29 -2.96 8.34
CA GLY A 75 -12.24 -2.17 9.56
C GLY A 75 -12.46 -0.69 9.30
N VAL A 76 -12.33 0.08 10.38
CA VAL A 76 -12.37 1.55 10.37
C VAL A 76 -11.02 2.06 10.83
N ILE A 77 -10.44 2.96 10.04
CA ILE A 77 -9.19 3.65 10.36
C ILE A 77 -9.54 5.09 10.64
N THR A 78 -9.09 5.55 11.81
CA THR A 78 -9.31 6.89 12.33
C THR A 78 -7.98 7.62 12.50
N PRO A 79 -7.97 8.95 12.70
CA PRO A 79 -6.77 9.67 13.10
C PRO A 79 -6.11 8.95 14.26
N ALA A 80 -6.84 8.69 15.35
CA ALA A 80 -6.33 8.04 16.56
C ALA A 80 -5.51 6.76 16.30
N ASP A 81 -5.74 6.00 15.23
CA ASP A 81 -4.89 4.84 14.89
C ASP A 81 -3.43 5.25 14.60
N ALA A 82 -3.17 6.40 13.98
CA ALA A 82 -1.84 6.92 13.68
C ALA A 82 -1.09 7.50 14.91
N GLY A 83 -1.78 7.63 16.04
CA GLY A 83 -1.26 8.08 17.33
C GLY A 83 -1.34 7.01 18.43
N ASN A 84 -1.78 5.80 18.09
CA ASN A 84 -2.01 4.71 19.05
C ASN A 84 -0.72 3.91 19.26
N TYR A 85 0.14 4.39 20.15
CA TYR A 85 1.38 3.70 20.52
C TYR A 85 1.19 2.79 21.73
N ASP A 86 1.90 1.67 21.76
CA ASP A 86 1.96 0.80 22.94
C ASP A 86 2.97 1.29 24.00
N ASN A 87 3.08 0.56 25.11
CA ASN A 87 4.01 0.88 26.19
C ASN A 87 5.50 0.84 25.77
N GLN A 88 5.82 0.23 24.62
CA GLN A 88 7.14 0.16 24.03
C GLN A 88 7.35 1.25 22.95
N ARG A 89 6.41 2.18 22.83
CA ARG A 89 6.38 3.25 21.81
C ARG A 89 6.35 2.71 20.38
N GLN A 90 5.79 1.53 20.18
CA GLN A 90 5.52 0.99 18.85
C GLN A 90 4.11 1.36 18.44
N LEU A 91 3.95 1.81 17.18
CA LEU A 91 2.63 2.07 16.62
C LEU A 91 1.84 0.76 16.57
N ARG A 92 0.64 0.75 17.16
CA ARG A 92 -0.24 -0.41 17.15
C ARG A 92 -0.87 -0.57 15.76
N PRO A 93 -1.33 -1.77 15.39
CA PRO A 93 -1.93 -1.99 14.08
C PRO A 93 -3.12 -1.04 13.82
N VAL A 94 -3.25 -0.51 12.61
CA VAL A 94 -4.40 0.32 12.23
C VAL A 94 -5.70 -0.47 12.34
N GLY A 95 -6.77 0.22 12.77
CA GLY A 95 -8.06 -0.38 13.13
C GLY A 95 -8.13 -0.88 14.57
N THR A 96 -7.04 -0.80 15.33
CA THR A 96 -7.03 -1.16 16.75
C THR A 96 -7.98 -0.29 17.56
N ILE A 97 -8.04 1.02 17.28
CA ILE A 97 -8.92 1.94 18.00
C ILE A 97 -10.39 1.52 17.82
N PHE A 98 -10.79 1.27 16.58
CA PHE A 98 -12.15 0.81 16.28
C PHE A 98 -12.48 -0.54 16.95
N ASN A 99 -11.56 -1.50 16.89
CA ASN A 99 -11.79 -2.85 17.42
C ASN A 99 -11.76 -2.92 18.94
N GLN A 100 -10.95 -2.11 19.62
CA GLN A 100 -10.78 -2.17 21.08
C GLN A 100 -11.67 -1.17 21.82
N LEU A 101 -11.91 0.01 21.23
CA LEU A 101 -12.62 1.10 21.92
C LEU A 101 -14.06 1.24 21.43
N TYR A 102 -14.27 1.26 20.10
CA TYR A 102 -15.60 1.50 19.55
C TYR A 102 -16.48 0.25 19.59
N THR A 103 -16.02 -0.86 19.01
CA THR A 103 -16.85 -2.06 18.79
C THR A 103 -17.42 -2.62 20.10
N PRO A 104 -16.61 -2.87 21.15
CA PRO A 104 -17.14 -3.42 22.40
C PRO A 104 -18.09 -2.47 23.13
N LEU A 105 -17.91 -1.15 22.94
CA LEU A 105 -18.77 -0.14 23.54
C LEU A 105 -20.11 -0.06 22.80
N MET A 106 -20.09 -0.05 21.47
CA MET A 106 -21.29 -0.10 20.64
C MET A 106 -22.11 -1.38 20.90
N GLU A 107 -21.46 -2.54 21.04
CA GLU A 107 -22.13 -3.80 21.41
C GLU A 107 -22.86 -3.71 22.77
N GLN A 108 -22.27 -3.02 23.75
CA GLN A 108 -22.94 -2.78 25.03
C GLN A 108 -24.16 -1.88 24.88
N VAL A 109 -24.09 -0.83 24.05
CA VAL A 109 -25.22 0.06 23.76
C VAL A 109 -26.35 -0.71 23.06
N ILE A 110 -26.01 -1.51 22.04
CA ILE A 110 -26.97 -2.38 21.34
C ILE A 110 -27.65 -3.32 22.32
N LYS A 111 -26.88 -3.95 23.22
CA LYS A 111 -27.40 -4.87 24.22
C LYS A 111 -28.29 -4.18 25.25
N SER A 112 -28.04 -2.90 25.58
CA SER A 112 -28.92 -2.15 26.48
C SER A 112 -30.27 -1.80 25.86
N GLY A 113 -30.37 -1.77 24.52
CA GLY A 113 -31.59 -1.42 23.79
C GLY A 113 -31.95 0.08 23.79
N GLU A 114 -31.29 0.87 24.63
CA GLU A 114 -31.51 2.31 24.77
C GLU A 114 -30.28 3.09 24.29
N PRO A 115 -30.47 4.31 23.73
CA PRO A 115 -29.37 5.22 23.43
C PRO A 115 -28.52 5.55 24.66
N LEU A 116 -27.23 5.85 24.43
CA LEU A 116 -26.34 6.27 25.50
C LEU A 116 -26.62 7.74 25.89
N ASP A 117 -27.25 7.93 27.05
CA ASP A 117 -27.57 9.23 27.62
C ASP A 117 -26.41 9.76 28.48
N LEU A 118 -25.56 10.57 27.85
CA LEU A 118 -24.47 11.31 28.52
C LEU A 118 -24.92 12.68 29.04
N GLN A 119 -26.15 13.11 28.75
CA GLN A 119 -26.65 14.42 29.17
C GLN A 119 -27.26 14.35 30.56
N ASN A 120 -28.14 13.36 30.80
CA ASN A 120 -28.76 13.15 32.11
C ASN A 120 -28.13 11.97 32.86
N PHE A 121 -27.16 11.28 32.26
CA PHE A 121 -26.46 10.14 32.87
C PHE A 121 -27.44 9.04 33.31
N ALA A 122 -28.54 8.87 32.57
CA ALA A 122 -29.59 7.89 32.87
C ALA A 122 -29.21 6.47 32.43
N SER A 123 -28.22 6.34 31.54
CA SER A 123 -27.70 5.04 31.12
C SER A 123 -26.95 4.32 32.25
N ASN A 124 -26.64 3.05 32.02
CA ASN A 124 -25.82 2.27 32.93
C ASN A 124 -24.48 2.99 33.23
N LYS A 125 -24.14 3.13 34.52
CA LYS A 125 -22.95 3.88 34.95
C LYS A 125 -21.64 3.30 34.44
N GLU A 126 -21.55 1.97 34.31
CA GLU A 126 -20.39 1.30 33.70
C GLU A 126 -20.26 1.64 32.23
N LEU A 127 -21.37 1.69 31.50
CA LEU A 127 -21.40 2.09 30.10
C LEU A 127 -20.93 3.54 29.92
N ILE A 128 -21.39 4.44 30.79
CA ILE A 128 -20.94 5.85 30.83
C ILE A 128 -19.43 5.93 31.12
N CYS A 129 -18.94 5.22 32.15
CA CYS A 129 -17.51 5.18 32.45
C CYS A 129 -16.69 4.65 31.27
N ASN A 130 -17.14 3.57 30.63
CA ASN A 130 -16.46 2.98 29.48
C ASN A 130 -16.39 3.97 28.30
N TYR A 131 -17.47 4.74 28.06
CA TYR A 131 -17.46 5.80 27.05
C TYR A 131 -16.37 6.84 27.30
N TYR A 132 -16.34 7.44 28.50
CA TYR A 132 -15.36 8.49 28.80
C TYR A 132 -13.91 7.99 28.85
N VAL A 133 -13.68 6.76 29.31
CA VAL A 133 -12.34 6.14 29.29
C VAL A 133 -11.88 5.88 27.85
N ASN A 134 -12.78 5.40 26.99
CA ASN A 134 -12.47 5.17 25.58
C ASN A 134 -12.26 6.49 24.83
N GLU A 135 -13.06 7.52 25.12
CA GLU A 135 -12.89 8.85 24.57
C GLU A 135 -11.57 9.49 25.00
N LEU A 136 -11.16 9.31 26.27
CA LEU A 136 -9.83 9.74 26.73
C LEU A 136 -8.73 9.10 25.89
N ALA A 137 -8.79 7.79 25.66
CA ALA A 137 -7.79 7.08 24.86
C ALA A 137 -7.73 7.57 23.40
N MET A 138 -8.89 7.90 22.79
CA MET A 138 -8.93 8.53 21.46
C MET A 138 -8.29 9.92 21.47
N LYS A 139 -8.67 10.78 22.42
CA LYS A 139 -8.11 12.14 22.56
C LYS A 139 -6.60 12.12 22.84
N THR A 140 -6.11 11.14 23.60
CA THR A 140 -4.68 10.93 23.80
C THR A 140 -3.96 10.68 22.48
N ALA A 141 -4.50 9.79 21.64
CA ALA A 141 -3.91 9.49 20.34
C ALA A 141 -4.00 10.67 19.36
N GLU A 142 -5.13 11.39 19.34
CA GLU A 142 -5.31 12.63 18.55
C GLU A 142 -4.30 13.71 18.96
N CYS A 143 -4.10 13.92 20.27
CA CYS A 143 -3.12 14.86 20.79
C CYS A 143 -1.69 14.54 20.32
N ILE A 144 -1.34 13.24 20.23
CA ILE A 144 -0.05 12.80 19.68
C ILE A 144 0.03 13.15 18.19
N ILE A 145 -1.02 12.92 17.41
CA ILE A 145 -1.04 13.22 15.97
C ILE A 145 -0.93 14.70 15.70
N ASP A 146 -1.66 15.53 16.43
CA ASP A 146 -1.58 16.98 16.31
C ASP A 146 -0.15 17.45 16.59
N ALA A 147 0.50 16.88 17.60
CA ALA A 147 1.91 17.15 17.87
C ALA A 147 2.82 16.68 16.73
N ARG A 148 2.56 15.53 16.11
CA ARG A 148 3.33 15.06 14.94
C ARG A 148 3.18 16.00 13.74
N LEU A 149 1.97 16.47 13.44
CA LEU A 149 1.70 17.32 12.27
C LEU A 149 2.22 18.76 12.42
N ASN A 150 2.18 19.28 13.65
CA ASN A 150 2.61 20.66 13.93
C ASN A 150 4.13 20.79 14.05
N ASN A 151 4.88 19.69 13.98
CA ASN A 151 6.34 19.68 14.13
C ASN A 151 7.01 18.99 12.94
N PRO A 152 8.06 19.57 12.35
CA PRO A 152 8.83 18.97 11.25
C PRO A 152 9.49 17.63 11.61
N ALA A 153 9.79 16.85 10.58
CA ALA A 153 10.56 15.61 10.70
C ALA A 153 11.87 15.79 11.47
N GLY A 154 12.14 14.84 12.38
CA GLY A 154 13.33 14.83 13.21
C GLY A 154 13.26 15.75 14.43
N GLU A 155 12.25 16.63 14.53
CA GLU A 155 12.02 17.42 15.72
C GLU A 155 11.31 16.60 16.80
N LYS A 156 11.79 16.73 18.04
CA LYS A 156 11.22 16.08 19.22
C LYS A 156 10.51 17.11 20.07
N VAL A 157 9.20 16.94 20.25
CA VAL A 157 8.37 17.79 21.09
C VAL A 157 7.90 17.03 22.33
N ASN A 158 7.90 17.68 23.49
CA ASN A 158 7.28 17.13 24.69
C ASN A 158 5.87 17.69 24.82
N ILE A 159 4.87 16.82 24.82
CA ILE A 159 3.48 17.20 25.04
C ILE A 159 2.96 16.62 26.35
N ASN A 160 1.99 17.32 26.95
CA ASN A 160 1.20 16.81 28.05
C ASN A 160 -0.01 16.08 27.48
N LEU A 161 -0.24 14.83 27.91
CA LEU A 161 -1.39 14.06 27.49
C LEU A 161 -2.64 14.50 28.25
N PRO A 162 -3.83 14.42 27.62
CA PRO A 162 -5.07 14.71 28.32
C PRO A 162 -5.30 13.71 29.46
N GLN A 163 -6.09 14.12 30.45
CA GLN A 163 -6.55 13.26 31.55
C GLN A 163 -8.04 13.51 31.81
N LEU A 164 -8.74 12.45 32.22
CA LEU A 164 -10.13 12.54 32.63
C LEU A 164 -10.24 13.36 33.92
N THR A 165 -11.14 14.34 33.92
CA THR A 165 -11.23 15.35 34.98
C THR A 165 -12.67 15.66 35.32
N LEU A 166 -12.99 15.75 36.61
CA LEU A 166 -14.24 16.33 37.08
C LEU A 166 -14.03 17.83 37.33
N VAL A 167 -14.89 18.65 36.75
CA VAL A 167 -14.88 20.11 36.91
C VAL A 167 -16.02 20.50 37.83
N ASP A 168 -15.67 20.98 39.03
CA ASP A 168 -16.61 21.62 39.96
C ASP A 168 -16.97 23.02 39.42
N VAL A 169 -18.14 23.14 38.79
CA VAL A 169 -18.57 24.43 38.21
C VAL A 169 -19.14 25.41 39.23
N LEU A 170 -19.36 24.98 40.48
CA LEU A 170 -19.83 25.86 41.55
C LEU A 170 -18.68 26.49 42.33
N ALA A 171 -17.49 25.89 42.31
CA ALA A 171 -16.29 26.50 42.84
C ALA A 171 -15.90 27.76 42.05
N SER A 172 -15.41 28.79 42.76
CA SER A 172 -14.86 30.01 42.15
C SER A 172 -13.41 30.21 42.62
N PRO A 173 -12.40 29.98 41.75
CA PRO A 173 -12.51 29.51 40.36
C PRO A 173 -12.93 28.02 40.26
N PRO A 174 -13.44 27.56 39.08
CA PRO A 174 -13.81 26.17 38.88
C PRO A 174 -12.66 25.22 39.24
N LYS A 175 -12.95 24.23 40.08
CA LYS A 175 -11.93 23.29 40.57
C LYS A 175 -11.89 22.05 39.68
N ARG A 176 -10.70 21.76 39.14
CA ARG A 176 -10.44 20.57 38.31
C ARG A 176 -9.88 19.45 39.17
N ILE A 177 -10.52 18.29 39.14
CA ILE A 177 -10.18 17.11 39.93
C ILE A 177 -9.87 15.97 38.96
N PRO A 178 -8.60 15.59 38.77
CA PRO A 178 -8.25 14.44 37.93
C PRO A 178 -8.86 13.16 38.52
N VAL A 179 -9.45 12.32 37.68
CA VAL A 179 -10.07 11.06 38.10
C VAL A 179 -9.68 9.91 37.16
N ASN A 180 -9.59 8.69 37.70
CA ASN A 180 -9.53 7.46 36.91
C ASN A 180 -10.95 6.84 36.74
N LYS A 181 -11.02 5.67 36.11
CA LYS A 181 -12.29 4.96 35.87
C LYS A 181 -13.02 4.65 37.18
N GLU A 182 -12.31 4.14 38.19
CA GLU A 182 -12.88 3.73 39.47
C GLU A 182 -13.44 4.94 40.24
N GLN A 183 -12.72 6.06 40.24
CA GLN A 183 -13.14 7.32 40.85
C GLN A 183 -14.35 7.92 40.13
N LEU A 184 -14.36 7.92 38.79
CA LEU A 184 -15.54 8.36 38.03
C LEU A 184 -16.77 7.50 38.37
N MET A 185 -16.59 6.18 38.44
CA MET A 185 -17.66 5.25 38.84
C MET A 185 -18.17 5.54 40.26
N GLU A 186 -17.26 5.82 41.21
CA GLU A 186 -17.61 6.18 42.57
C GLU A 186 -18.49 7.44 42.63
N GLU A 187 -18.13 8.48 41.86
CA GLU A 187 -18.89 9.73 41.79
C GLU A 187 -20.27 9.55 41.13
N LEU A 188 -20.35 8.78 40.03
CA LEU A 188 -21.64 8.38 39.46
C LEU A 188 -22.49 7.57 40.45
N ASN A 189 -21.86 6.77 41.33
CA ASN A 189 -22.56 6.02 42.36
C ASN A 189 -23.08 6.87 43.51
N LYS A 190 -22.36 7.93 43.90
CA LYS A 190 -22.83 8.93 44.86
C LYS A 190 -23.98 9.78 44.31
N GLY A 191 -24.16 9.82 42.99
CA GLY A 191 -25.15 10.67 42.34
C GLY A 191 -24.75 12.14 42.33
N THR A 192 -23.44 12.43 42.46
CA THR A 192 -22.84 13.77 42.34
C THR A 192 -22.77 14.25 40.88
N ILE A 193 -23.08 13.36 39.94
CA ILE A 193 -23.27 13.60 38.50
C ILE A 193 -24.61 12.94 38.14
N PRO A 194 -25.60 13.63 37.50
CA PRO A 194 -25.59 14.99 36.95
C PRO A 194 -25.96 16.10 37.95
N ARG A 195 -26.19 15.78 39.23
CA ARG A 195 -26.56 16.81 40.22
C ARG A 195 -25.34 17.66 40.54
N ASN A 196 -25.21 18.77 39.80
CA ASN A 196 -24.46 20.00 40.11
C ASN A 196 -23.67 19.88 41.44
N PRO A 197 -22.33 19.74 41.39
CA PRO A 197 -21.50 20.63 40.58
C PRO A 197 -20.60 20.03 39.49
N TYR A 198 -20.57 18.72 39.27
CA TYR A 198 -19.51 18.14 38.43
C TYR A 198 -19.88 17.98 36.95
N LEU A 199 -19.04 18.53 36.07
CA LEU A 199 -18.96 18.18 34.64
C LEU A 199 -17.77 17.26 34.40
N ILE A 200 -17.91 16.31 33.46
CA ILE A 200 -16.80 15.48 33.01
C ILE A 200 -16.12 16.19 31.83
N ASP A 201 -14.80 16.35 31.92
CA ASP A 201 -13.97 17.07 30.93
C ASP A 201 -12.64 16.33 30.72
N PHE A 202 -11.90 16.71 29.68
CA PHE A 202 -10.55 16.24 29.38
C PHE A 202 -9.58 17.41 29.49
N SER A 203 -8.96 17.56 30.66
CA SER A 203 -7.96 18.63 30.85
C SER A 203 -6.57 18.16 30.43
N GLU A 204 -5.67 19.11 30.24
CA GLU A 204 -4.23 18.81 30.16
C GLU A 204 -3.81 18.06 31.43
N GLY A 205 -3.15 16.92 31.26
CA GLY A 205 -2.68 16.08 32.34
C GLY A 205 -1.19 16.26 32.65
N ASN A 206 -0.73 15.58 33.68
CA ASN A 206 0.69 15.65 34.10
C ASN A 206 1.59 14.65 33.37
N GLN A 207 1.00 13.70 32.63
CA GLN A 207 1.75 12.70 31.88
C GLN A 207 2.37 13.34 30.65
N LYS A 208 3.70 13.35 30.58
CA LYS A 208 4.46 13.86 29.43
C LYS A 208 4.90 12.74 28.51
N VAL A 209 4.81 12.97 27.21
CA VAL A 209 5.39 12.09 26.18
C VAL A 209 6.22 12.91 25.19
N GLU A 210 7.33 12.32 24.76
CA GLU A 210 8.14 12.84 23.66
C GLU A 210 7.60 12.28 22.35
N VAL A 211 7.24 13.17 21.42
CA VAL A 211 6.68 12.85 20.10
C VAL A 211 7.64 13.34 19.03
N MET A 212 7.85 12.53 17.99
CA MET A 212 8.63 12.90 16.81
C MET A 212 7.73 13.54 15.76
N GLY A 213 8.13 14.69 15.21
CA GLY A 213 7.43 15.34 14.12
C GLY A 213 7.31 14.48 12.85
N ALA A 214 6.40 14.86 11.96
CA ALA A 214 6.09 14.12 10.73
C ALA A 214 6.96 14.55 9.54
N ASP A 215 7.15 13.65 8.57
CA ASP A 215 7.78 13.91 7.26
C ASP A 215 6.91 14.75 6.31
N PHE A 216 5.87 15.40 6.84
CA PHE A 216 4.93 16.21 6.10
C PHE A 216 5.07 17.69 6.49
N PRO A 217 4.82 18.63 5.56
CA PRO A 217 4.76 20.04 5.90
C PRO A 217 3.75 20.32 7.03
N PRO A 218 3.99 21.36 7.87
CA PRO A 218 2.96 21.85 8.78
C PRO A 218 1.66 22.14 8.04
N ASP A 219 0.53 22.02 8.74
CA ASP A 219 -0.83 22.15 8.18
C ASP A 219 -1.24 21.04 7.19
N THR A 220 -0.41 20.01 6.97
CA THR A 220 -0.84 18.82 6.23
C THR A 220 -2.00 18.16 6.96
N ALA A 221 -3.06 17.82 6.23
CA ALA A 221 -4.22 17.20 6.83
C ALA A 221 -3.87 15.84 7.47
N ASN A 222 -4.54 15.53 8.58
CA ASN A 222 -4.28 14.33 9.40
C ASN A 222 -4.32 13.00 8.63
N LYS A 223 -5.07 12.93 7.52
CA LYS A 223 -5.13 11.73 6.69
C LYS A 223 -3.79 11.35 6.05
N ALA A 224 -2.81 12.25 5.94
CA ALA A 224 -1.44 11.87 5.57
C ALA A 224 -0.84 10.85 6.56
N LEU A 225 -0.98 11.08 7.86
CA LEU A 225 -0.47 10.17 8.91
C LEU A 225 -1.29 8.90 9.00
N MET A 226 -2.61 8.97 8.79
CA MET A 226 -3.45 7.77 8.68
C MET A 226 -3.03 6.90 7.49
N MET A 227 -2.74 7.52 6.34
CA MET A 227 -2.27 6.83 5.15
C MET A 227 -0.87 6.25 5.35
N GLU A 228 0.05 7.01 5.96
CA GLU A 228 1.38 6.50 6.34
C GLU A 228 1.27 5.23 7.20
N ALA A 229 0.48 5.28 8.27
CA ALA A 229 0.26 4.14 9.17
C ALA A 229 -0.35 2.93 8.41
N PHE A 230 -1.32 3.18 7.52
CA PHE A 230 -1.91 2.15 6.68
C PHE A 230 -0.86 1.50 5.76
N LEU A 231 -0.04 2.29 5.07
CA LEU A 231 0.97 1.79 4.12
C LEU A 231 2.05 0.97 4.84
N GLN A 232 2.55 1.45 5.98
CA GLN A 232 3.55 0.74 6.79
C GLN A 232 3.08 -0.67 7.18
N GLN A 233 1.79 -0.85 7.45
CA GLN A 233 1.22 -2.13 7.85
C GLN A 233 0.87 -3.06 6.68
N PHE A 234 0.36 -2.50 5.58
CA PHE A 234 -0.30 -3.30 4.53
C PHE A 234 0.48 -3.44 3.23
N ALA A 235 1.29 -2.46 2.85
CA ALA A 235 1.96 -2.48 1.55
C ALA A 235 2.96 -3.64 1.42
N SER A 236 3.59 -4.06 2.52
CA SER A 236 4.47 -5.26 2.56
C SER A 236 3.71 -6.57 2.38
N LYS A 237 2.43 -6.63 2.77
CA LYS A 237 1.56 -7.82 2.67
C LYS A 237 0.92 -7.95 1.29
N TYR A 238 0.66 -6.82 0.63
CA TYR A 238 0.02 -6.77 -0.68
C TYR A 238 0.98 -6.20 -1.72
N PRO A 239 1.81 -7.03 -2.36
CA PRO A 239 2.65 -6.56 -3.45
C PRO A 239 1.79 -6.04 -4.60
N ASN A 240 2.12 -4.86 -5.11
CA ASN A 240 1.34 -4.11 -6.10
C ASN A 240 -0.05 -3.72 -5.55
N LEU A 241 -0.08 -3.22 -4.31
CA LEU A 241 -1.27 -2.65 -3.71
C LEU A 241 -1.77 -1.48 -4.56
N SER A 242 -3.04 -1.54 -4.92
CA SER A 242 -3.74 -0.41 -5.52
C SER A 242 -4.83 0.08 -4.59
N ILE A 243 -4.93 1.39 -4.45
CA ILE A 243 -5.88 2.04 -3.56
C ILE A 243 -6.77 2.96 -4.40
N ALA A 244 -8.08 2.75 -4.33
CA ALA A 244 -9.08 3.72 -4.77
C ALA A 244 -9.57 4.49 -3.54
N TYR A 245 -9.27 5.78 -3.46
CA TYR A 245 -9.59 6.61 -2.31
C TYR A 245 -10.60 7.70 -2.66
N PHE A 246 -11.67 7.76 -1.88
CA PHE A 246 -12.77 8.71 -2.05
C PHE A 246 -12.91 9.56 -0.78
N ASP A 247 -12.98 10.88 -0.98
CA ASP A 247 -13.11 11.88 0.08
C ASP A 247 -13.79 13.12 -0.49
N ASP A 248 -14.47 13.91 0.32
CA ASP A 248 -15.11 15.16 -0.11
C ASP A 248 -14.19 16.38 -0.01
N ASP A 249 -13.11 16.29 0.77
CA ASP A 249 -12.13 17.36 0.97
C ASP A 249 -10.86 17.12 0.14
N GLU A 250 -10.61 18.01 -0.82
CA GLU A 250 -9.42 17.96 -1.68
C GLU A 250 -8.10 17.99 -0.88
N ARG A 251 -8.07 18.70 0.26
CA ARG A 251 -6.86 18.78 1.11
C ARG A 251 -6.49 17.40 1.68
N GLN A 252 -7.50 16.60 2.00
CA GLN A 252 -7.32 15.24 2.51
C GLN A 252 -6.80 14.30 1.41
N LEU A 253 -7.30 14.44 0.19
CA LEU A 253 -6.80 13.70 -0.97
C LEU A 253 -5.32 14.01 -1.24
N GLN A 254 -4.96 15.29 -1.25
CA GLN A 254 -3.58 15.75 -1.46
C GLN A 254 -2.64 15.25 -0.34
N ALA A 255 -3.10 15.26 0.92
CA ALA A 255 -2.36 14.73 2.06
C ALA A 255 -2.06 13.22 1.90
N CYS A 256 -3.04 12.43 1.48
CA CYS A 256 -2.85 11.01 1.17
C CYS A 256 -1.91 10.75 -0.02
N GLN A 257 -1.98 11.58 -1.07
CA GLN A 257 -1.06 11.51 -2.19
C GLN A 257 0.38 11.77 -1.76
N LEU A 258 0.60 12.77 -0.89
CA LEU A 258 1.91 13.07 -0.33
C LEU A 258 2.47 11.88 0.46
N ALA A 259 1.66 11.25 1.30
CA ALA A 259 2.04 10.05 2.06
C ALA A 259 2.45 8.88 1.14
N VAL A 260 1.70 8.63 0.07
CA VAL A 260 2.04 7.59 -0.93
C VAL A 260 3.31 7.92 -1.71
N VAL A 261 3.52 9.19 -2.08
CA VAL A 261 4.76 9.64 -2.73
C VAL A 261 5.96 9.43 -1.80
N HIS A 262 5.84 9.82 -0.54
CA HIS A 262 6.87 9.61 0.47
C HIS A 262 7.19 8.11 0.64
N TYR A 263 6.17 7.28 0.85
CA TYR A 263 6.31 5.83 0.96
C TYR A 263 7.03 5.22 -0.26
N ASN A 264 6.59 5.57 -1.47
CA ASN A 264 7.17 5.07 -2.72
C ASN A 264 8.60 5.56 -2.99
N SER A 265 9.08 6.58 -2.28
CA SER A 265 10.47 7.06 -2.38
C SER A 265 11.42 6.34 -1.42
N THR A 266 10.87 5.70 -0.38
CA THR A 266 11.62 5.06 0.72
C THR A 266 11.49 3.54 0.73
N HIS A 267 10.56 2.98 -0.04
CA HIS A 267 10.25 1.54 -0.07
C HIS A 267 10.37 0.92 -1.47
N ILE A 268 10.68 -0.37 -1.51
CA ILE A 268 10.87 -1.15 -2.75
C ILE A 268 9.58 -1.69 -3.36
N THR A 269 8.49 -1.72 -2.60
CA THR A 269 7.17 -2.20 -3.04
C THR A 269 6.24 -1.01 -3.21
N PRO A 270 6.16 -0.42 -4.40
CA PRO A 270 5.35 0.77 -4.56
C PRO A 270 3.87 0.46 -4.46
N VAL A 271 3.14 1.49 -4.04
CA VAL A 271 1.69 1.51 -3.93
C VAL A 271 1.13 2.49 -4.95
N HIS A 272 0.09 2.05 -5.65
CA HIS A 272 -0.67 2.93 -6.53
C HIS A 272 -1.87 3.52 -5.77
N LEU A 273 -2.06 4.83 -5.89
CA LEU A 273 -3.21 5.54 -5.36
C LEU A 273 -3.92 6.26 -6.51
N THR A 274 -5.22 5.99 -6.66
CA THR A 274 -6.14 6.83 -7.43
C THR A 274 -7.11 7.50 -6.46
N THR A 275 -7.26 8.82 -6.57
CA THR A 275 -8.14 9.61 -5.70
C THR A 275 -9.32 10.17 -6.46
N HIS A 276 -10.43 10.42 -5.77
CA HIS A 276 -11.57 11.15 -6.31
C HIS A 276 -12.22 12.03 -5.26
N GLN A 277 -12.43 13.30 -5.60
CA GLN A 277 -13.19 14.22 -4.77
C GLN A 277 -14.69 13.99 -4.98
N VAL A 278 -15.37 13.56 -3.93
CA VAL A 278 -16.82 13.40 -3.91
C VAL A 278 -17.48 14.75 -3.65
N SER A 279 -18.58 15.04 -4.36
CA SER A 279 -19.37 16.24 -4.08
C SER A 279 -20.01 16.16 -2.69
N LYS A 280 -19.97 17.24 -1.90
CA LYS A 280 -20.71 17.35 -0.64
C LYS A 280 -22.24 17.40 -0.85
N ASP A 281 -22.69 17.66 -2.08
CA ASP A 281 -24.11 17.58 -2.45
C ASP A 281 -24.48 16.13 -2.76
N TYR A 282 -25.40 15.57 -1.97
CA TYR A 282 -25.87 14.19 -2.11
C TYR A 282 -26.42 13.87 -3.51
N ASN A 283 -27.19 14.77 -4.12
CA ASN A 283 -27.78 14.52 -5.43
C ASN A 283 -26.69 14.46 -6.51
N ILE A 284 -25.66 15.30 -6.41
CA ILE A 284 -24.53 15.26 -7.34
C ILE A 284 -23.69 13.98 -7.10
N ALA A 285 -23.37 13.68 -5.84
CA ALA A 285 -22.60 12.49 -5.47
C ALA A 285 -23.30 11.21 -5.95
N ASN A 286 -24.58 11.06 -5.61
CA ASN A 286 -25.36 9.87 -5.94
C ASN A 286 -25.75 9.76 -7.43
N ASN A 287 -25.37 10.71 -8.27
CA ASN A 287 -25.49 10.64 -9.73
C ASN A 287 -24.14 10.56 -10.46
N SER A 288 -23.02 10.52 -9.71
CA SER A 288 -21.64 10.54 -10.24
C SER A 288 -21.09 9.16 -10.64
N VAL A 289 -21.96 8.22 -11.05
CA VAL A 289 -21.58 6.83 -11.39
C VAL A 289 -20.41 6.73 -12.39
N ASN A 290 -20.40 7.60 -13.41
CA ASN A 290 -19.35 7.61 -14.42
C ASN A 290 -17.99 8.02 -13.84
N SER A 291 -17.93 9.08 -13.03
CA SER A 291 -16.65 9.52 -12.44
C SER A 291 -16.12 8.50 -11.45
N TYR A 292 -16.99 7.86 -10.66
CA TYR A 292 -16.60 6.75 -9.79
C TYR A 292 -16.04 5.59 -10.59
N THR A 293 -16.72 5.19 -11.67
CA THR A 293 -16.29 4.10 -12.54
C THR A 293 -14.93 4.38 -13.19
N ASP A 294 -14.67 5.61 -13.62
CA ASP A 294 -13.39 5.98 -14.24
C ASP A 294 -12.23 5.89 -13.23
N VAL A 295 -12.43 6.39 -12.01
CA VAL A 295 -11.45 6.30 -10.92
C VAL A 295 -11.18 4.84 -10.55
N ILE A 296 -12.23 4.04 -10.41
CA ILE A 296 -12.11 2.61 -10.09
C ILE A 296 -11.33 1.89 -11.20
N LYS A 297 -11.70 2.10 -12.46
CA LYS A 297 -10.98 1.51 -13.60
C LYS A 297 -9.52 1.95 -13.60
N ASN A 298 -9.23 3.24 -13.41
CA ASN A 298 -7.86 3.75 -13.35
C ASN A 298 -7.05 3.06 -12.25
N SER A 299 -7.62 2.85 -11.06
CA SER A 299 -6.97 2.11 -9.97
C SER A 299 -6.66 0.65 -10.33
N GLN A 300 -7.45 0.03 -11.22
CA GLN A 300 -7.27 -1.34 -11.68
C GLN A 300 -6.41 -1.44 -12.95
N LEU A 301 -6.17 -0.32 -13.63
CA LEU A 301 -5.62 -0.30 -14.97
C LEU A 301 -4.10 -0.25 -15.01
N ILE A 302 -3.38 0.12 -13.94
CA ILE A 302 -1.92 0.30 -14.03
C ILE A 302 -1.19 -0.91 -14.62
N ASP A 303 -1.44 -2.12 -14.13
CA ASP A 303 -0.78 -3.31 -14.70
C ASP A 303 -1.17 -3.54 -16.17
N LYS A 304 -2.43 -3.28 -16.56
CA LYS A 304 -2.90 -3.45 -17.93
C LYS A 304 -2.36 -2.37 -18.86
N THR A 305 -2.38 -1.11 -18.46
CA THR A 305 -1.87 0.04 -19.20
C THR A 305 -0.36 -0.05 -19.34
N LEU A 306 0.36 -0.51 -18.31
CA LEU A 306 1.80 -0.68 -18.37
C LEU A 306 2.17 -1.88 -19.26
N ASN A 307 1.45 -2.99 -19.18
CA ASN A 307 1.60 -4.10 -20.13
C ASN A 307 1.27 -3.69 -21.57
N GLN A 308 0.23 -2.86 -21.78
CA GLN A 308 -0.12 -2.34 -23.10
C GLN A 308 0.94 -1.36 -23.62
N ALA A 309 1.43 -0.44 -22.79
CA ALA A 309 2.51 0.47 -23.15
C ALA A 309 3.77 -0.31 -23.53
N ILE A 310 4.14 -1.37 -22.79
CA ILE A 310 5.28 -2.24 -23.17
C ILE A 310 5.04 -2.88 -24.54
N LYS A 311 3.82 -3.35 -24.84
CA LYS A 311 3.47 -3.89 -26.16
C LYS A 311 3.56 -2.84 -27.26
N ASP A 312 3.04 -1.63 -27.01
CA ASP A 312 3.04 -0.52 -27.96
C ASP A 312 4.47 -0.12 -28.34
N VAL A 313 5.36 -0.08 -27.34
CA VAL A 313 6.80 0.13 -27.56
C VAL A 313 7.47 -1.10 -28.22
N ALA A 314 7.01 -2.32 -27.96
CA ALA A 314 7.58 -3.53 -28.57
C ALA A 314 7.36 -3.62 -30.09
N HIS A 315 6.35 -2.94 -30.63
CA HIS A 315 6.00 -2.95 -32.06
C HIS A 315 6.96 -2.10 -32.91
N HIS A 316 8.08 -2.66 -33.35
CA HIS A 316 9.16 -1.95 -34.07
C HIS A 316 8.78 -1.26 -35.41
N TYR A 317 7.61 -1.52 -36.03
CA TYR A 317 7.41 -1.22 -37.46
C TYR A 317 6.07 -0.60 -37.89
N SER A 318 5.13 -0.28 -37.00
CA SER A 318 3.84 0.31 -37.41
C SER A 318 3.75 1.79 -37.04
N ALA A 319 4.35 2.64 -37.86
CA ALA A 319 4.45 4.10 -37.65
C ALA A 319 3.12 4.87 -37.67
N ALA A 320 1.96 4.20 -37.75
CA ALA A 320 0.66 4.85 -37.93
C ALA A 320 -0.41 4.51 -36.87
N LEU A 321 -0.17 3.58 -35.94
CA LEU A 321 -1.22 3.08 -35.04
C LEU A 321 -0.93 3.17 -33.53
N TYR A 322 0.31 3.39 -33.11
CA TYR A 322 0.67 3.34 -31.68
C TYR A 322 1.51 4.56 -31.27
N ASP A 323 1.12 5.25 -30.20
CA ASP A 323 1.89 6.34 -29.58
C ASP A 323 3.06 5.79 -28.76
N GLN A 324 4.12 5.37 -29.46
CA GLN A 324 5.30 4.79 -28.83
C GLN A 324 6.04 5.76 -27.91
N MET A 325 6.00 7.06 -28.23
CA MET A 325 6.66 8.09 -27.43
C MET A 325 5.89 8.34 -26.13
N GLY A 326 4.56 8.42 -26.19
CA GLY A 326 3.70 8.49 -25.01
C GLY A 326 3.84 7.24 -24.15
N ALA A 327 3.82 6.05 -24.76
CA ALA A 327 4.01 4.78 -24.08
C ALA A 327 5.40 4.68 -23.41
N ALA A 328 6.48 5.09 -24.08
CA ALA A 328 7.82 5.12 -23.49
C ALA A 328 7.91 6.07 -22.29
N LYS A 329 7.37 7.30 -22.42
CA LYS A 329 7.29 8.26 -21.30
C LYS A 329 6.47 7.71 -20.14
N PHE A 330 5.37 7.00 -20.43
CA PHE A 330 4.55 6.36 -19.42
C PHE A 330 5.33 5.28 -18.69
N ILE A 331 5.99 4.35 -19.40
CA ILE A 331 6.81 3.30 -18.79
C ILE A 331 7.94 3.91 -17.95
N GLN A 332 8.65 4.91 -18.47
CA GLN A 332 9.76 5.56 -17.76
C GLN A 332 9.32 6.17 -16.41
N ARG A 333 8.12 6.76 -16.35
CA ARG A 333 7.54 7.29 -15.09
C ARG A 333 7.15 6.20 -14.09
N HIS A 334 6.90 4.99 -14.58
CA HIS A 334 6.41 3.86 -13.78
C HIS A 334 7.41 2.71 -13.66
N PHE A 335 8.71 2.95 -13.94
CA PHE A 335 9.73 1.90 -13.80
C PHE A 335 9.69 1.25 -12.41
N LYS A 336 9.62 2.08 -11.37
CA LYS A 336 9.57 1.60 -9.99
C LYS A 336 8.35 0.70 -9.73
N ASP A 337 7.25 0.93 -10.43
CA ASP A 337 5.95 0.25 -10.26
C ASP A 337 5.86 -1.06 -11.06
N MET A 338 6.89 -1.38 -11.85
CA MET A 338 6.93 -2.59 -12.66
C MET A 338 7.27 -3.84 -11.85
N ASN A 339 6.60 -4.94 -12.16
CA ASN A 339 6.93 -6.26 -11.65
C ASN A 339 8.02 -6.95 -12.49
N TYR A 340 8.52 -8.10 -12.02
CA TYR A 340 9.61 -8.83 -12.68
C TYR A 340 9.27 -9.25 -14.14
N GLN A 341 8.03 -9.65 -14.43
CA GLN A 341 7.59 -10.02 -15.78
C GLN A 341 7.60 -8.82 -16.72
N GLN A 342 7.14 -7.66 -16.26
CA GLN A 342 7.19 -6.42 -17.03
C GLN A 342 8.63 -6.02 -17.36
N TYR A 343 9.57 -6.20 -16.43
CA TYR A 343 10.99 -5.99 -16.70
C TYR A 343 11.59 -7.03 -17.65
N ILE A 344 11.16 -8.30 -17.61
CA ILE A 344 11.53 -9.30 -18.63
C ILE A 344 11.05 -8.85 -20.02
N GLU A 345 9.80 -8.42 -20.16
CA GLU A 345 9.27 -7.96 -21.45
C GLU A 345 10.01 -6.71 -21.93
N LEU A 346 10.32 -5.79 -21.03
CA LEU A 346 11.09 -4.61 -21.37
C LEU A 346 12.53 -4.93 -21.77
N ALA A 347 13.14 -5.97 -21.17
CA ALA A 347 14.43 -6.49 -21.61
C ALA A 347 14.35 -7.00 -23.06
N LYS A 348 13.27 -7.70 -23.43
CA LYS A 348 13.05 -8.14 -24.82
C LYS A 348 12.88 -6.95 -25.77
N VAL A 349 12.23 -5.87 -25.32
CA VAL A 349 12.13 -4.60 -26.09
C VAL A 349 13.51 -3.98 -26.28
N ALA A 350 14.32 -3.90 -25.23
CA ALA A 350 15.70 -3.39 -25.29
C ALA A 350 16.57 -4.20 -26.26
N MET A 351 16.45 -5.54 -26.22
CA MET A 351 17.18 -6.45 -27.12
C MET A 351 16.86 -6.25 -28.60
N LYS A 352 15.65 -5.79 -28.92
CA LYS A 352 15.28 -5.46 -30.31
C LYS A 352 15.89 -4.13 -30.77
N GLY A 353 16.46 -3.33 -29.86
CA GLY A 353 17.07 -2.05 -30.18
C GLY A 353 16.09 -0.88 -30.20
N ASN A 354 14.98 -0.95 -29.45
CA ASN A 354 14.03 0.17 -29.41
C ASN A 354 14.68 1.42 -28.78
N THR A 355 14.99 2.42 -29.61
CA THR A 355 15.65 3.65 -29.18
C THR A 355 14.69 4.70 -28.59
N ILE A 356 13.38 4.54 -28.78
CA ILE A 356 12.34 5.41 -28.21
C ILE A 356 12.23 5.14 -26.70
N MET A 357 12.31 3.87 -26.30
CA MET A 357 12.26 3.47 -24.90
C MET A 357 13.59 3.64 -24.17
N PHE A 358 14.68 3.32 -24.86
CA PHE A 358 16.02 3.28 -24.30
C PHE A 358 16.95 4.11 -25.15
N ASN A 359 17.70 5.03 -24.54
CA ASN A 359 18.71 5.80 -25.26
C ASN A 359 20.10 5.68 -24.60
N PRO A 360 21.00 4.81 -25.12
CA PRO A 360 20.80 3.95 -26.29
C PRO A 360 20.00 2.68 -25.96
N GLY A 361 19.26 2.19 -26.97
CA GLY A 361 18.67 0.87 -26.95
C GLY A 361 19.73 -0.19 -27.21
N GLY A 362 19.60 -1.35 -26.56
CA GLY A 362 20.55 -2.42 -26.76
C GLY A 362 20.65 -3.41 -25.61
N ALA A 363 21.62 -4.29 -25.76
CA ALA A 363 21.79 -5.46 -24.91
C ALA A 363 22.20 -5.10 -23.46
N ASN A 364 22.85 -3.96 -23.22
CA ASN A 364 23.14 -3.50 -21.86
C ASN A 364 21.87 -3.03 -21.12
N SER A 365 21.02 -2.23 -21.77
CA SER A 365 19.71 -1.85 -21.21
C SER A 365 18.85 -3.10 -20.92
N ALA A 366 18.91 -4.12 -21.77
CA ALA A 366 18.27 -5.41 -21.52
C ALA A 366 18.82 -6.11 -20.27
N LEU A 367 20.15 -6.17 -20.14
CA LEU A 367 20.81 -6.76 -18.98
C LEU A 367 20.41 -6.06 -17.68
N HIS A 368 20.32 -4.73 -17.68
CA HIS A 368 19.87 -3.96 -16.52
C HIS A 368 18.41 -4.25 -16.17
N CYS A 369 17.51 -4.33 -17.16
CA CYS A 369 16.13 -4.75 -16.92
C CYS A 369 16.06 -6.14 -16.27
N LEU A 370 16.86 -7.10 -16.76
CA LEU A 370 16.88 -8.47 -16.20
C LEU A 370 17.48 -8.52 -14.78
N ARG A 371 18.45 -7.66 -14.46
CA ARG A 371 18.96 -7.53 -13.09
C ARG A 371 17.90 -6.97 -12.15
N VAL A 372 17.14 -5.96 -12.57
CA VAL A 372 16.00 -5.47 -11.79
C VAL A 372 14.93 -6.56 -11.65
N ALA A 373 14.61 -7.28 -12.73
CA ALA A 373 13.68 -8.40 -12.66
C ALA A 373 14.12 -9.45 -11.64
N MET A 374 15.40 -9.79 -11.60
CA MET A 374 15.96 -10.74 -10.64
C MET A 374 15.73 -10.29 -9.19
N LEU A 375 15.96 -9.01 -8.90
CA LEU A 375 15.74 -8.42 -7.57
C LEU A 375 14.27 -8.46 -7.15
N LEU A 376 13.34 -8.47 -8.11
CA LEU A 376 11.90 -8.49 -7.87
C LEU A 376 11.30 -9.91 -7.79
N THR A 377 12.08 -10.96 -8.02
CA THR A 377 11.62 -12.35 -7.91
C THR A 377 11.35 -12.76 -6.47
N LYS A 378 10.33 -13.60 -6.27
CA LYS A 378 9.85 -14.03 -4.94
C LYS A 378 10.00 -15.53 -4.69
N ASN A 379 10.36 -16.30 -5.72
CA ASN A 379 10.52 -17.75 -5.64
C ASN A 379 11.39 -18.27 -6.80
N ASP A 380 11.87 -19.51 -6.65
CA ASP A 380 12.75 -20.19 -7.60
C ASP A 380 12.17 -20.28 -9.02
N SER A 381 10.84 -20.36 -9.17
CA SER A 381 10.22 -20.42 -10.50
C SER A 381 10.39 -19.10 -11.26
N GLN A 382 10.20 -17.97 -10.57
CA GLN A 382 10.39 -16.64 -11.16
C GLN A 382 11.86 -16.36 -11.44
N GLU A 383 12.75 -16.79 -10.52
CA GLU A 383 14.20 -16.69 -10.69
C GLU A 383 14.66 -17.45 -11.95
N ASN A 384 14.21 -18.70 -12.10
CA ASN A 384 14.54 -19.51 -13.28
C ASN A 384 14.02 -18.89 -14.59
N GLU A 385 12.87 -18.22 -14.56
CA GLU A 385 12.35 -17.48 -15.72
C GLU A 385 13.29 -16.35 -16.14
N VAL A 386 13.75 -15.53 -15.18
CA VAL A 386 14.73 -14.46 -15.44
C VAL A 386 16.06 -15.04 -15.95
N ILE A 387 16.58 -16.09 -15.31
CA ILE A 387 17.82 -16.77 -15.71
C ILE A 387 17.73 -17.27 -17.16
N ASN A 388 16.60 -17.84 -17.57
CA ASN A 388 16.42 -18.32 -18.94
C ASN A 388 16.50 -17.18 -19.97
N VAL A 389 15.93 -16.01 -19.67
CA VAL A 389 16.04 -14.84 -20.55
C VAL A 389 17.47 -14.28 -20.55
N CYS A 390 18.16 -14.28 -19.41
CA CYS A 390 19.60 -13.94 -19.35
C CYS A 390 20.44 -14.85 -20.26
N ARG A 391 20.19 -16.17 -20.26
CA ARG A 391 20.87 -17.11 -21.15
C ARG A 391 20.65 -16.75 -22.61
N GLN A 392 19.40 -16.47 -23.02
CA GLN A 392 19.07 -16.08 -24.39
C GLN A 392 19.77 -14.76 -24.82
N LEU A 393 19.89 -13.79 -23.91
CA LEU A 393 20.63 -12.56 -24.15
C LEU A 393 22.12 -12.86 -24.38
N MET A 394 22.69 -13.67 -23.50
CA MET A 394 24.12 -13.96 -23.46
C MET A 394 24.58 -14.97 -24.54
N GLU A 395 23.66 -15.72 -25.17
CA GLU A 395 23.93 -16.47 -26.41
C GLU A 395 24.29 -15.56 -27.60
N LYS A 396 23.84 -14.30 -27.57
CA LYS A 396 23.99 -13.34 -28.67
C LYS A 396 25.08 -12.30 -28.44
N TYR A 397 25.46 -12.04 -27.21
CA TYR A 397 26.36 -10.96 -26.83
C TYR A 397 27.38 -11.41 -25.78
N ASN A 398 28.64 -11.03 -25.94
CA ASN A 398 29.64 -11.27 -24.91
C ASN A 398 29.41 -10.31 -23.72
N TYR A 399 29.50 -10.83 -22.49
CA TYR A 399 29.30 -10.04 -21.27
C TYR A 399 30.21 -8.81 -21.18
N ASP A 400 31.47 -8.92 -21.61
CA ASP A 400 32.39 -7.79 -21.55
C ASP A 400 32.03 -6.70 -22.57
N GLU A 401 31.34 -7.04 -23.67
CA GLU A 401 30.76 -6.09 -24.63
C GLU A 401 29.48 -5.44 -24.09
N LEU A 402 28.70 -6.17 -23.28
CA LEU A 402 27.51 -5.60 -22.62
C LEU A 402 27.90 -4.49 -21.65
N LYS A 403 29.00 -4.65 -20.91
CA LYS A 403 29.40 -3.72 -19.84
C LYS A 403 29.87 -2.34 -20.34
N THR A 404 30.32 -2.24 -21.59
CA THR A 404 30.92 -1.01 -22.14
C THR A 404 29.92 -0.10 -22.85
N GLN A 405 28.68 -0.55 -23.04
CA GLN A 405 27.64 0.24 -23.70
C GLN A 405 26.98 1.23 -22.72
N ASN A 406 26.56 2.41 -23.21
CA ASN A 406 25.78 3.35 -22.42
C ASN A 406 24.40 2.75 -22.09
N VAL A 407 23.81 3.20 -20.98
CA VAL A 407 22.48 2.78 -20.51
C VAL A 407 21.63 4.01 -20.29
N ASP A 408 20.32 3.87 -20.48
CA ASP A 408 19.36 4.90 -20.13
C ASP A 408 19.53 5.36 -18.67
N LYS A 409 19.62 6.69 -18.47
CA LYS A 409 19.89 7.27 -17.15
C LYS A 409 18.80 6.93 -16.13
N ASN A 410 17.52 6.95 -16.52
CA ASN A 410 16.42 6.64 -15.61
C ASN A 410 16.46 5.17 -15.19
N LEU A 411 16.75 4.26 -16.13
CA LEU A 411 16.92 2.84 -15.82
C LEU A 411 18.09 2.61 -14.85
N MET A 412 19.21 3.33 -15.04
CA MET A 412 20.36 3.26 -14.13
C MET A 412 20.05 3.79 -12.74
N GLU A 413 19.31 4.89 -12.62
CA GLU A 413 18.86 5.43 -11.34
C GLU A 413 17.98 4.43 -10.59
N VAL A 414 17.00 3.82 -11.29
CA VAL A 414 16.12 2.79 -10.73
C VAL A 414 16.89 1.55 -10.30
N TYR A 415 17.77 1.03 -11.16
CA TYR A 415 18.63 -0.11 -10.81
C TYR A 415 19.50 0.21 -9.58
N SER A 416 20.09 1.40 -9.52
CA SER A 416 20.92 1.82 -8.39
C SER A 416 20.10 1.97 -7.10
N ALA A 417 18.85 2.41 -7.18
CA ALA A 417 17.93 2.46 -6.04
C ALA A 417 17.59 1.04 -5.53
N PHE A 418 17.21 0.13 -6.42
CA PHE A 418 16.93 -1.26 -6.04
C PHE A 418 18.16 -1.96 -5.45
N MET A 419 19.35 -1.74 -6.01
CA MET A 419 20.58 -2.32 -5.46
C MET A 419 20.91 -1.79 -4.07
N ARG A 420 20.71 -0.49 -3.81
CA ARG A 420 20.88 0.08 -2.45
C ARG A 420 19.92 -0.57 -1.46
N ALA A 421 18.63 -0.61 -1.80
CA ALA A 421 17.64 -1.22 -0.94
C ALA A 421 17.89 -2.73 -0.71
N ALA A 422 18.31 -3.47 -1.73
CA ALA A 422 18.65 -4.89 -1.60
C ALA A 422 19.90 -5.12 -0.72
N VAL A 423 20.88 -4.22 -0.76
CA VAL A 423 22.05 -4.25 0.14
C VAL A 423 21.62 -4.02 1.58
N GLU A 424 20.72 -3.05 1.82
CA GLU A 424 20.25 -2.67 3.15
C GLU A 424 19.35 -3.75 3.76
N VAL A 425 18.46 -4.35 2.96
CA VAL A 425 17.47 -5.33 3.44
C VAL A 425 18.04 -6.74 3.50
N ASN A 426 18.83 -7.18 2.52
CA ASN A 426 19.31 -8.57 2.44
C ASN A 426 20.65 -8.71 1.70
N PRO A 427 21.80 -8.45 2.37
CA PRO A 427 23.11 -8.52 1.75
C PRO A 427 23.49 -9.92 1.25
N LYS A 428 22.85 -10.99 1.75
CA LYS A 428 23.03 -12.36 1.23
C LYS A 428 22.37 -12.54 -0.13
N GLN A 429 21.14 -12.06 -0.31
CA GLN A 429 20.41 -12.12 -1.58
C GLN A 429 21.15 -11.32 -2.67
N ASN A 430 21.65 -10.13 -2.34
CA ASN A 430 22.45 -9.37 -3.30
C ASN A 430 23.74 -10.11 -3.71
N LYS A 431 24.48 -10.67 -2.74
CA LYS A 431 25.67 -11.50 -3.06
C LYS A 431 25.33 -12.69 -3.94
N GLU A 432 24.21 -13.34 -3.70
CA GLU A 432 23.76 -14.47 -4.50
C GLU A 432 23.39 -14.05 -5.92
N ILE A 433 22.67 -12.95 -6.11
CA ILE A 433 22.35 -12.39 -7.44
C ILE A 433 23.62 -12.06 -8.21
N VAL A 434 24.57 -11.36 -7.58
CA VAL A 434 25.88 -11.05 -8.19
C VAL A 434 26.61 -12.34 -8.57
N ARG A 435 26.66 -13.32 -7.65
CA ARG A 435 27.28 -14.63 -7.90
C ARG A 435 26.63 -15.37 -9.06
N GLN A 436 25.31 -15.31 -9.21
CA GLN A 436 24.59 -15.98 -10.30
C GLN A 436 24.84 -15.31 -11.65
N PHE A 437 24.86 -13.97 -11.70
CA PHE A 437 25.24 -13.24 -12.92
C PHE A 437 26.72 -13.48 -13.28
N ASP A 438 27.61 -13.56 -12.30
CA ASP A 438 29.01 -13.93 -12.51
C ASP A 438 29.18 -15.40 -12.92
N ALA A 439 28.37 -16.31 -12.39
CA ALA A 439 28.34 -17.70 -12.81
C ALA A 439 27.83 -17.85 -14.25
N LEU A 440 26.79 -17.10 -14.62
CA LEU A 440 26.33 -17.00 -16.00
C LEU A 440 27.46 -16.48 -16.91
N LYS A 441 28.12 -15.38 -16.53
CA LYS A 441 29.31 -14.84 -17.23
C LYS A 441 30.35 -15.93 -17.50
N ASN A 442 30.71 -16.71 -16.48
CA ASN A 442 31.79 -17.69 -16.57
C ASN A 442 31.43 -18.96 -17.35
N ASN A 443 30.14 -19.24 -17.54
CA ASN A 443 29.65 -20.48 -18.16
C ASN A 443 29.20 -20.31 -19.61
N ILE A 444 29.01 -19.08 -20.09
CA ILE A 444 28.45 -18.80 -21.42
C ILE A 444 29.46 -18.94 -22.57
N GLY A 445 30.76 -18.96 -22.27
CA GLY A 445 31.81 -19.33 -23.22
C GLY A 445 32.22 -20.80 -23.20
N LYS A 446 31.56 -21.63 -22.36
CA LYS A 446 31.88 -23.06 -22.21
C LYS A 446 30.68 -23.91 -22.60
N THR A 447 30.38 -23.98 -23.90
CA THR A 447 29.76 -25.17 -24.49
C THR A 447 30.75 -26.34 -24.45
N ASN A 448 30.93 -26.86 -23.24
CA ASN A 448 31.06 -28.28 -22.95
C ASN A 448 30.69 -28.42 -21.48
N LEU A 449 29.46 -28.87 -21.24
CA LEU A 449 28.88 -29.18 -19.94
C LEU A 449 29.93 -29.87 -19.06
N THR A 450 30.24 -29.26 -17.91
CA THR A 450 31.12 -29.88 -16.92
C THR A 450 30.49 -31.17 -16.40
N SER A 451 31.33 -32.15 -16.09
CA SER A 451 30.95 -33.49 -15.59
C SER A 451 30.00 -33.44 -14.40
N HIS A 452 30.08 -32.39 -13.58
CA HIS A 452 29.22 -32.19 -12.42
C HIS A 452 27.75 -31.88 -12.77
N PHE A 453 27.48 -31.36 -13.98
CA PHE A 453 26.12 -31.12 -14.47
C PHE A 453 25.50 -32.37 -15.12
N ARG A 454 26.32 -33.29 -15.66
CA ARG A 454 25.87 -34.61 -16.15
C ARG A 454 25.48 -35.56 -15.02
N GLU A 455 26.13 -35.47 -13.86
CA GLU A 455 25.81 -36.32 -12.69
C GLU A 455 24.44 -36.03 -12.07
N LYS A 456 23.92 -34.80 -12.20
CA LYS A 456 22.64 -34.41 -11.56
C LYS A 456 21.39 -34.57 -12.42
N PHE A 457 21.52 -34.84 -13.73
CA PHE A 457 20.38 -35.01 -14.64
C PHE A 457 20.58 -36.18 -15.60
N GLY A 458 20.95 -37.34 -15.05
CA GLY A 458 20.82 -38.60 -15.78
C GLY A 458 19.34 -38.96 -15.89
N PHE A 459 18.74 -38.77 -17.06
CA PHE A 459 17.84 -39.77 -17.67
C PHE A 459 17.59 -39.41 -19.15
N PHE A 460 17.83 -40.41 -20.00
CA PHE A 460 17.63 -40.47 -21.46
C PHE A 460 18.61 -39.69 -22.34
N LEU A 461 19.64 -40.39 -22.82
CA LEU A 461 19.60 -41.00 -24.16
C LEU A 461 20.87 -41.83 -24.43
N HIS A 462 20.68 -43.14 -24.56
CA HIS A 462 21.55 -44.01 -25.36
C HIS A 462 21.05 -43.97 -26.81
N ARG A 463 21.93 -43.59 -27.74
CA ARG A 463 22.36 -44.51 -28.81
C ARG A 463 23.53 -43.91 -29.58
N ASP A 464 24.66 -44.60 -29.46
CA ASP A 464 25.81 -44.52 -30.34
C ASP A 464 25.41 -44.81 -31.78
N THR A 465 25.91 -43.98 -32.70
CA THR A 465 26.45 -44.43 -33.98
C THR A 465 27.69 -43.61 -34.27
N SER A 466 28.83 -44.02 -33.72
CA SER A 466 30.13 -43.73 -34.31
C SER A 466 30.80 -45.05 -34.64
N ASN A 467 30.81 -45.37 -35.93
CA ASN A 467 31.78 -46.21 -36.61
C ASN A 467 31.49 -46.06 -38.10
N GLU A 468 32.29 -45.25 -38.79
CA GLU A 468 33.25 -45.81 -39.72
C GLU A 468 34.15 -44.72 -40.32
N LEU A 469 35.33 -45.20 -40.71
CA LEU A 469 36.55 -44.49 -40.99
C LEU A 469 36.58 -43.81 -42.38
N SER A 470 37.53 -42.90 -42.48
CA SER A 470 38.05 -42.24 -43.68
C SER A 470 38.19 -43.13 -44.93
N GLN A 471 37.76 -42.62 -46.08
CA GLN A 471 38.25 -43.03 -47.39
C GLN A 471 38.59 -41.79 -48.23
N GLN A 472 39.82 -41.32 -48.07
CA GLN A 472 40.50 -40.42 -49.02
C GLN A 472 41.59 -41.19 -49.81
N GLU A 473 41.44 -42.51 -49.90
CA GLU A 473 42.17 -43.38 -50.81
C GLU A 473 41.14 -44.24 -51.54
N ILE A 474 41.35 -44.50 -52.83
CA ILE A 474 40.43 -45.07 -53.82
C ILE A 474 39.65 -44.01 -54.63
N TYR A 475 40.34 -43.16 -55.38
CA TYR A 475 39.84 -42.73 -56.70
C TYR A 475 40.93 -42.52 -57.78
N GLU A 476 42.16 -43.00 -57.57
CA GLU A 476 43.25 -42.92 -58.58
C GLU A 476 43.80 -44.27 -59.08
N ASN A 477 43.19 -45.41 -58.76
CA ASN A 477 43.65 -46.68 -59.35
C ASN A 477 42.52 -47.68 -59.54
N LYS A 478 41.83 -47.58 -60.69
CA LYS A 478 41.23 -48.69 -61.47
C LYS A 478 40.39 -48.13 -62.61
N ASN A 479 41.05 -47.70 -63.68
CA ASN A 479 40.53 -47.85 -65.05
C ASN A 479 41.66 -47.64 -66.07
N GLN A 480 42.66 -48.52 -66.00
CA GLN A 480 43.35 -49.00 -67.18
C GLN A 480 43.49 -50.53 -67.07
N ILE A 481 43.07 -51.21 -68.15
CA ILE A 481 43.35 -52.60 -68.56
C ILE A 481 42.39 -53.63 -67.90
N LYS A 482 41.49 -54.35 -68.60
CA LYS A 482 41.36 -54.71 -70.03
C LYS A 482 39.95 -55.28 -70.32
N LYS A 483 39.19 -54.66 -71.22
CA LYS A 483 38.64 -55.28 -72.45
C LYS A 483 38.07 -54.22 -73.35
#